data_AF-A0A3Q7EJE0-F1
#
_entry.id   AF-A0A3Q7EJE0-F1
#
_cell.length_a   1.000
_cell.length_b   1.000
_cell.length_c   1.000
_cell.angle_alpha   90.00
_cell.angle_beta   90.00
_cell.angle_gamma   90.00
#
_symmetry.space_group_name_H-M   'P 1'
#
loop_
_entity.id
_entity.type
_entity.pdbx_description
1 polymer ?
#
loop_
_entity_poly.entity_id
_entity_poly.type
_entity_poly.pdbx_seq_one_letter_code
_entity_poly.pdbx_strand_id
1 'polypeptide(L)'
;MMLRDVSSCNTYNYGDALYWDSRYVQEAGSFDWYQRYSALRPFVRHYVSTSSRVLMVGCGNAVMSEDMVKDGYEEIVNVDISTVAIDMMRRKYEDVPQMKCMVPEKFLNSDLETFFQFW
;
A
#
# COMPACT_ATOMS: atom_id res chain seq x y z
N MET A 1 -46.78 -3.48 8.44
CA MET A 1 -45.81 -4.42 7.85
C MET A 1 -44.61 -3.59 7.42
N MET A 2 -43.58 -3.48 8.27
CA MET A 2 -42.35 -2.77 7.90
C MET A 2 -41.54 -3.69 7.00
N LEU A 3 -41.46 -3.36 5.71
CA LEU A 3 -40.40 -3.88 4.86
C LEU A 3 -39.11 -3.22 5.36
N ARG A 4 -38.29 -3.98 6.09
CA ARG A 4 -36.90 -3.60 6.30
C ARG A 4 -36.25 -3.64 4.91
N ASP A 5 -35.97 -2.47 4.38
CA ASP A 5 -35.06 -2.31 3.27
C ASP A 5 -33.69 -2.79 3.77
N VAL A 6 -33.37 -4.04 3.46
CA VAL A 6 -32.02 -4.57 3.63
C VAL A 6 -31.25 -3.97 2.48
N SER A 7 -30.86 -2.70 2.61
CA SER A 7 -29.77 -2.15 1.81
C SER A 7 -28.61 -3.12 2.05
N SER A 8 -28.31 -3.91 1.04
CA SER A 8 -27.30 -4.96 1.07
C SER A 8 -26.07 -4.46 1.80
N CYS A 9 -25.80 -5.03 2.97
CA CYS A 9 -24.49 -4.93 3.58
C CYS A 9 -23.51 -5.57 2.60
N ASN A 10 -23.00 -4.78 1.66
CA ASN A 10 -21.93 -5.19 0.78
C ASN A 10 -20.70 -5.26 1.69
N THR A 11 -20.52 -6.41 2.35
CA THR A 11 -19.38 -6.65 3.23
C THR A 11 -18.15 -6.68 2.33
N TYR A 12 -17.51 -5.52 2.19
CA TYR A 12 -16.23 -5.44 1.51
C TYR A 12 -15.22 -6.31 2.27
N ASN A 13 -14.70 -7.34 1.62
CA ASN A 13 -13.69 -8.22 2.18
C ASN A 13 -12.31 -7.60 1.92
N TYR A 14 -11.90 -6.67 2.78
CA TYR A 14 -10.62 -5.98 2.62
C TYR A 14 -9.40 -6.89 2.82
N GLY A 15 -9.57 -8.07 3.42
CA GLY A 15 -8.51 -9.08 3.52
C GLY A 15 -8.30 -9.91 2.26
N ASP A 16 -9.14 -9.75 1.23
CA ASP A 16 -9.06 -10.51 -0.02
C ASP A 16 -8.29 -9.74 -1.10
N ALA A 17 -7.23 -10.36 -1.63
CA ALA A 17 -6.45 -9.79 -2.72
C ALA A 17 -7.32 -9.49 -3.97
N LEU A 18 -8.33 -10.31 -4.25
CA LEU A 18 -9.20 -10.12 -5.41
C LEU A 18 -10.06 -8.86 -5.30
N TYR A 19 -10.43 -8.47 -4.08
CA TYR A 19 -11.11 -7.20 -3.85
C TYR A 19 -10.23 -6.02 -4.27
N TRP A 20 -8.97 -6.01 -3.82
CA TRP A 20 -8.01 -4.96 -4.15
C TRP A 20 -7.61 -4.96 -5.62
N ASP A 21 -7.36 -6.13 -6.22
CA ASP A 21 -7.07 -6.26 -7.64
C ASP A 21 -8.20 -5.64 -8.48
N SER A 22 -9.46 -5.95 -8.14
CA SER A 22 -10.64 -5.38 -8.81
C SER A 22 -10.71 -3.87 -8.67
N ARG A 23 -10.39 -3.33 -7.48
CA ARG A 23 -10.36 -1.90 -7.21
C ARG A 23 -9.30 -1.18 -8.04
N TYR A 24 -8.07 -1.70 -8.08
CA TYR A 24 -6.96 -1.06 -8.79
C TYR A 24 -7.08 -1.16 -10.32
N VAL A 25 -7.79 -2.17 -10.85
CA VAL A 25 -8.16 -2.20 -12.28
C VAL A 25 -9.13 -1.07 -12.65
N GLN A 26 -10.07 -0.73 -11.76
CA GLN A 26 -11.12 0.26 -12.04
C GLN A 26 -10.69 1.70 -11.76
N GLU A 27 -9.86 1.92 -10.73
CA GLU A 27 -9.44 3.23 -10.26
C GLU A 27 -7.95 3.48 -10.59
N ALA A 28 -7.67 4.13 -11.71
CA ALA A 28 -6.31 4.34 -12.20
C ALA A 28 -5.51 5.44 -11.46
N GLY A 29 -6.17 6.28 -10.66
CA GLY A 29 -5.53 7.40 -9.95
C GLY A 29 -4.87 6.98 -8.65
N SER A 30 -3.71 7.56 -8.33
CA SER A 30 -3.06 7.35 -7.02
C SER A 30 -3.96 7.78 -5.87
N PHE A 31 -4.07 6.92 -4.86
CA PHE A 31 -4.96 7.11 -3.72
C PHE A 31 -4.24 6.85 -2.39
N ASP A 32 -4.38 7.77 -1.45
CA ASP A 32 -3.92 7.60 -0.07
C ASP A 32 -5.16 7.46 0.83
N TRP A 33 -5.27 6.33 1.53
CA TRP A 33 -6.47 5.98 2.29
C TRP A 33 -6.68 6.87 3.54
N TYR A 34 -5.59 7.32 4.15
CA TYR A 34 -5.63 8.12 5.38
C TYR A 34 -5.07 9.54 5.21
N GLN A 35 -3.75 9.67 5.08
CA GLN A 35 -3.06 10.96 5.02
C GLN A 35 -1.91 10.92 4.01
N ARG A 36 -1.60 12.07 3.42
CA ARG A 36 -0.41 12.25 2.58
C ARG A 36 0.86 12.35 3.44
N TYR A 37 2.02 12.09 2.82
CA TYR A 37 3.32 12.22 3.49
C TYR A 37 3.52 13.59 4.12
N SER A 38 3.11 14.68 3.46
CA SER A 38 3.28 16.05 3.98
C SER A 38 2.70 16.27 5.38
N ALA A 39 1.57 15.62 5.70
CA ALA A 39 0.94 15.71 7.02
C ALA A 39 1.67 14.85 8.06
N LEU A 40 2.22 13.69 7.65
CA LEU A 40 2.91 12.76 8.54
C LEU A 40 4.41 13.06 8.70
N ARG A 41 4.97 13.84 7.77
CA ARG A 41 6.41 14.12 7.63
C ARG A 41 7.08 14.53 8.96
N PRO A 42 6.53 15.44 9.78
CA PRO A 42 7.18 15.81 11.05
C PRO A 42 7.39 14.63 11.99
N PHE A 43 6.45 13.69 12.02
CA PHE A 43 6.51 12.50 12.86
C PHE A 43 7.47 11.46 12.26
N VAL A 44 7.33 11.17 10.96
CA VAL A 44 8.19 10.18 10.29
C VAL A 44 9.65 10.61 10.36
N ARG A 45 9.96 11.88 10.07
CA ARG A 45 11.33 12.44 10.17
C ARG A 45 11.90 12.44 11.58
N HIS A 46 11.05 12.42 12.61
CA HIS A 46 11.50 12.38 14.00
C HIS A 46 11.97 10.98 14.40
N TYR A 47 11.34 9.93 13.87
CA TYR A 47 11.60 8.54 14.27
C TYR A 47 12.38 7.72 13.25
N VAL A 48 12.38 8.12 11.97
CA VAL A 48 12.97 7.36 10.87
C VAL A 48 14.02 8.23 10.17
N SER A 49 15.27 7.76 10.16
CA SER A 49 16.33 8.40 9.38
C SER A 49 16.13 8.15 7.89
N THR A 50 16.56 9.09 7.04
CA THR A 50 16.52 8.91 5.58
C THR A 50 17.39 7.76 5.08
N SER A 51 18.44 7.42 5.83
CA SER A 51 19.32 6.28 5.57
C SER A 51 18.78 4.95 6.12
N SER A 52 17.65 4.96 6.83
CA SER A 52 17.01 3.73 7.29
C SER A 52 16.35 3.00 6.12
N ARG A 53 16.37 1.67 6.17
CA ARG A 53 15.62 0.83 5.23
C ARG A 53 14.17 0.77 5.67
N VAL A 54 13.25 1.21 4.80
CA VAL A 54 11.82 1.29 5.10
C VAL A 54 11.06 0.19 4.37
N LEU A 55 10.22 -0.53 5.10
CA LEU A 55 9.23 -1.44 4.53
C LEU A 55 7.84 -0.78 4.59
N MET A 56 7.26 -0.49 3.43
CA MET A 56 5.92 0.08 3.28
C MET A 56 4.94 -1.06 3.02
N VAL A 57 4.15 -1.42 4.04
CA VAL A 57 3.19 -2.54 3.99
C VAL A 57 1.81 -2.03 3.57
N GLY A 58 1.14 -2.74 2.66
CA GLY A 58 -0.15 -2.32 2.11
C GLY A 58 -0.02 -1.03 1.32
N CYS A 59 1.01 -0.95 0.47
CA CYS A 59 1.37 0.31 -0.20
C CYS A 59 0.31 0.79 -1.19
N GLY A 60 -0.51 -0.11 -1.72
CA GLY A 60 -1.48 0.17 -2.77
C GLY A 60 -0.86 0.92 -3.94
N ASN A 61 -1.56 1.97 -4.39
CA ASN A 61 -1.09 2.93 -5.39
C ASN A 61 -0.81 4.33 -4.80
N ALA A 62 -0.57 4.39 -3.49
CA ALA A 62 -0.30 5.62 -2.73
C ALA A 62 1.00 6.31 -3.20
N VAL A 63 1.08 7.64 -3.06
CA VAL A 63 2.32 8.39 -3.40
C VAL A 63 3.25 8.61 -2.20
N MET A 64 2.89 8.06 -1.03
CA MET A 64 3.66 8.18 0.21
C MET A 64 5.16 7.92 0.00
N SER A 65 5.50 6.79 -0.61
CA SER A 65 6.90 6.39 -0.85
C SER A 65 7.62 7.29 -1.86
N GLU A 66 6.91 7.78 -2.88
CA GLU A 66 7.46 8.76 -3.83
C GLU A 66 7.85 10.06 -3.12
N ASP A 67 6.96 10.57 -2.27
CA ASP A 67 7.20 11.79 -1.52
C ASP A 67 8.32 11.61 -0.47
N MET A 68 8.43 10.42 0.12
CA MET A 68 9.56 10.07 0.99
C MET A 68 10.89 10.06 0.21
N VAL A 69 10.94 9.45 -0.97
CA VAL A 69 12.16 9.48 -1.81
C VAL A 69 12.56 10.93 -2.14
N LYS A 70 11.59 11.79 -2.51
CA LYS A 70 11.85 13.22 -2.75
C LYS A 70 12.36 13.95 -1.51
N ASP A 71 11.98 13.50 -0.31
CA ASP A 71 12.45 14.02 0.98
C ASP A 71 13.78 13.40 1.45
N GLY A 72 14.41 12.58 0.60
CA GLY A 72 15.77 12.09 0.75
C GLY A 72 15.89 10.66 1.27
N TYR A 73 14.79 9.91 1.41
CA TYR A 73 14.87 8.50 1.83
C TYR A 73 15.51 7.63 0.74
N GLU A 74 16.44 6.78 1.17
CA GLU A 74 17.39 6.12 0.26
C GLU A 74 16.97 4.71 -0.14
N GLU A 75 16.26 3.98 0.73
CA GLU A 75 15.82 2.62 0.46
C GLU A 75 14.42 2.34 1.02
N ILE A 76 13.44 2.21 0.11
CA ILE A 76 12.05 1.88 0.41
C ILE A 76 11.63 0.63 -0.37
N VAL A 77 11.10 -0.35 0.35
CA VAL A 77 10.48 -1.55 -0.23
C VAL A 77 8.98 -1.48 0.00
N ASN A 78 8.22 -1.50 -1.09
CA ASN A 78 6.76 -1.48 -1.07
C ASN A 78 6.23 -2.90 -1.27
N VAL A 79 5.30 -3.30 -0.41
CA VAL A 79 4.61 -4.58 -0.50
C VAL A 79 3.10 -4.40 -0.40
N ASP A 80 2.38 -5.18 -1.18
CA ASP A 80 0.92 -5.18 -1.22
C ASP A 80 0.43 -6.57 -1.63
N ILE A 81 -0.70 -6.99 -1.07
CA ILE A 81 -1.32 -8.28 -1.39
C ILE A 81 -1.87 -8.29 -2.84
N SER A 82 -2.20 -7.11 -3.38
CA SER A 82 -2.63 -6.95 -4.77
C SER A 82 -1.44 -6.99 -5.73
N THR A 83 -1.43 -8.02 -6.58
CA THR A 83 -0.43 -8.14 -7.65
C THR A 83 -0.60 -7.01 -8.68
N VAL A 84 -1.84 -6.59 -8.92
CA VAL A 84 -2.17 -5.47 -9.81
C VAL A 84 -1.54 -4.16 -9.30
N ALA A 85 -1.69 -3.85 -8.01
CA ALA A 85 -1.09 -2.66 -7.41
C ALA A 85 0.43 -2.68 -7.55
N ILE A 86 1.06 -3.81 -7.21
CA ILE A 86 2.52 -3.96 -7.30
C ILE A 86 3.01 -3.77 -8.73
N ASP A 87 2.35 -4.34 -9.73
CA ASP A 87 2.77 -4.19 -11.12
C ASP A 87 2.54 -2.77 -11.65
N MET A 88 1.46 -2.09 -11.24
CA MET A 88 1.26 -0.67 -11.52
C MET A 88 2.40 0.18 -10.96
N MET A 89 2.77 -0.05 -9.70
CA MET A 89 3.79 0.73 -9.01
C MET A 89 5.20 0.43 -9.55
N ARG A 90 5.49 -0.83 -9.91
CA ARG A 90 6.74 -1.18 -10.61
C ARG A 90 6.92 -0.40 -11.90
N ARG A 91 5.88 -0.35 -12.73
CA ARG A 91 5.93 0.40 -14.01
C ARG A 91 6.04 1.90 -13.77
N LYS A 92 5.28 2.44 -12.82
CA LYS A 92 5.27 3.88 -12.53
C LYS A 92 6.63 4.39 -12.05
N TYR A 93 7.41 3.54 -11.38
CA TYR A 93 8.65 3.92 -10.71
C TYR A 93 9.85 3.06 -11.12
N GLU A 94 9.85 2.54 -12.34
CA GLU A 94 10.93 1.69 -12.85
C GLU A 94 12.30 2.39 -12.84
N ASP A 95 12.31 3.71 -13.03
CA ASP A 95 13.51 4.54 -13.04
C ASP A 95 13.88 5.14 -11.66
N VAL A 96 13.21 4.73 -10.58
CA VAL A 96 13.46 5.23 -9.22
C VAL A 96 14.18 4.15 -8.39
N PRO A 97 15.52 4.08 -8.44
CA PRO A 97 16.28 2.96 -7.83
C PRO A 97 16.14 2.86 -6.30
N GLN A 98 15.78 3.96 -5.63
CA GLN A 98 15.50 3.99 -4.19
C GLN A 98 14.24 3.21 -3.82
N MET A 99 13.37 2.91 -4.80
CA MET A 99 12.06 2.34 -4.56
C MET A 99 11.90 0.98 -5.26
N LYS A 100 11.64 -0.05 -4.45
CA LYS A 100 11.38 -1.41 -4.91
C LYS A 100 9.93 -1.78 -4.62
N CYS A 101 9.30 -2.58 -5.47
CA CYS A 101 7.93 -3.08 -5.28
C CYS A 101 7.88 -4.61 -5.41
N MET A 102 7.28 -5.30 -4.44
CA MET A 102 7.29 -6.76 -4.32
C MET A 102 5.96 -7.31 -3.81
N VAL A 103 5.62 -8.54 -4.23
CA VAL A 103 4.49 -9.27 -3.64
C VAL A 103 4.94 -9.98 -2.35
N PRO A 104 4.08 -10.09 -1.32
CA PRO A 104 4.40 -10.68 -0.02
C PRO A 104 4.92 -12.12 -0.06
N GLU A 105 4.49 -12.92 -1.05
CA GLU A 105 4.94 -14.30 -1.28
C GLU A 105 6.48 -14.44 -1.33
N LYS A 106 7.19 -13.37 -1.67
CA LYS A 106 8.66 -13.33 -1.72
C LYS A 106 9.34 -13.05 -0.36
N PHE A 107 8.57 -12.73 0.69
CA PHE A 107 9.04 -12.46 2.06
C PHE A 107 8.65 -13.55 3.06
N LEU A 108 7.86 -14.53 2.64
CA LEU A 108 7.11 -15.37 3.55
C LEU A 108 7.96 -16.46 4.22
N ASN A 109 8.32 -16.19 5.48
CA ASN A 109 8.22 -17.18 6.56
C ASN A 109 6.78 -17.11 7.14
N SER A 110 6.33 -18.18 7.80
CA SER A 110 4.97 -18.33 8.37
C SER A 110 4.43 -17.13 9.16
N ASP A 111 5.30 -16.32 9.73
CA ASP A 111 4.94 -15.22 10.64
C ASP A 111 4.36 -13.99 9.93
N LEU A 112 4.54 -13.85 8.62
CA LEU A 112 4.03 -12.70 7.86
C LEU A 112 2.66 -12.97 7.20
N GLU A 113 2.24 -14.22 7.00
CA GLU A 113 0.88 -14.57 6.52
C GLU A 113 -0.19 -13.92 7.42
N THR A 114 0.03 -13.95 8.74
CA THR A 114 -0.91 -13.45 9.74
C THR A 114 -1.01 -11.91 9.71
N PHE A 115 0.03 -11.19 9.29
CA PHE A 115 0.02 -9.72 9.25
C PHE A 115 -0.89 -9.15 8.15
N PHE A 116 -1.05 -9.87 7.04
CA PHE A 116 -1.90 -9.41 5.93
C PHE A 116 -3.40 -9.68 6.15
N GLN A 117 -3.77 -10.44 7.20
CA GLN A 117 -5.18 -10.65 7.57
C GLN A 117 -5.80 -9.46 8.33
N PHE A 118 -5.03 -8.42 8.63
CA PHE A 118 -5.48 -7.24 9.36
C PHE A 118 -5.77 -6.01 8.49
N TRP A 119 -5.72 -6.16 7.15
CA TRP A 119 -6.21 -5.17 6.20
C TRP A 119 -7.59 -5.54 5.70
#